data_AF-A0A2N7QM94-F1
#
_entry.id   AF-A0A2N7QM94-F1
#
_cell.length_a   1.000
_cell.length_b   1.000
_cell.length_c   1.000
_cell.angle_alpha   90.00
_cell.angle_beta   90.00
_cell.angle_gamma   90.00
#
_symmetry.space_group_name_H-M   'P 1'
#
loop_
_entity.id
_entity.type
_entity.pdbx_description
1 polymer ?
#
loop_
_entity_poly.entity_id
_entity_poly.type
_entity_poly.pdbx_seq_one_letter_code
_entity_poly.pdbx_strand_id
1 'polypeptide(L)'
;MATRYKQERWYWPSFGNMADAEQAANQGFWAAVFVAAVATLFATISAFSSHNVMGIDPFAYVDAVVFAVIAWRIRRRSRAFAIAGLVLFTVEKIFQFTTQPLALVGILMAIVLFVCFINAVRGTFAYHRMLVASAQEPAPANS
;
A
#
# COMPACT_ATOMS: atom_id res chain seq x y z
N MET A 1 -6.77 -10.48 38.07
CA MET A 1 -6.98 -9.87 36.73
C MET A 1 -5.66 -9.27 36.27
N ALA A 2 -4.96 -9.91 35.33
CA ALA A 2 -3.70 -9.40 34.80
C ALA A 2 -3.98 -8.58 33.54
N THR A 3 -3.88 -7.26 33.65
CA THR A 3 -3.91 -6.32 32.53
C THR A 3 -2.75 -6.64 31.60
N ARG A 4 -3.03 -7.20 30.42
CA ARG A 4 -2.00 -7.47 29.41
C ARG A 4 -1.44 -6.12 28.94
N TYR A 5 -0.23 -5.79 29.39
CA TYR A 5 0.54 -4.66 28.89
C TYR A 5 0.64 -4.74 27.37
N LYS A 6 0.06 -3.74 26.71
CA LYS A 6 0.20 -3.49 25.27
C LYS A 6 1.70 -3.32 25.03
N GLN A 7 2.33 -4.26 24.35
CA GLN A 7 3.74 -4.12 23.97
C GLN A 7 3.87 -2.97 22.98
N GLU A 8 4.18 -1.78 23.50
CA GLU A 8 4.59 -0.62 22.74
C GLU A 8 5.97 -0.93 22.13
N ARG A 9 6.00 -1.34 20.87
CA ARG A 9 7.26 -1.42 20.12
C ARG A 9 7.70 0.01 19.85
N TRP A 10 8.76 0.46 20.53
CA TRP A 10 9.35 1.81 20.46
C TRP A 10 9.44 2.40 19.04
N TYR A 11 9.75 1.57 18.05
CA TYR A 11 9.92 2.03 16.66
C TYR A 11 8.61 2.23 15.89
N TRP A 12 7.49 1.69 16.36
CA TRP A 12 6.21 1.88 15.68
C TRP A 12 5.00 1.77 16.63
N PRO A 13 4.24 2.85 16.85
CA PRO A 13 3.11 2.88 17.78
C PRO A 13 2.02 1.90 17.37
N SER A 14 1.39 1.27 18.38
CA SER A 14 0.23 0.40 18.18
C SER A 14 -1.03 1.24 17.97
N PHE A 15 -1.88 0.88 17.01
CA PHE A 15 -3.14 1.60 16.80
C PHE A 15 -4.02 1.53 18.06
N GLY A 16 -4.45 2.69 18.54
CA GLY A 16 -5.38 2.83 19.66
C GLY A 16 -6.83 2.65 19.22
N ASN A 17 -7.15 3.13 18.02
CA ASN A 17 -8.49 3.19 17.48
C ASN A 17 -8.62 2.53 16.10
N MET A 18 -9.83 2.08 15.74
CA MET A 18 -10.11 1.55 14.41
C MET A 18 -9.91 2.59 13.30
N ALA A 19 -10.25 3.86 13.57
CA ALA A 19 -10.08 4.96 12.63
C ALA A 19 -8.60 5.17 12.24
N ASP A 20 -7.68 5.05 13.20
CA ASP A 20 -6.24 5.20 12.94
C ASP A 20 -5.70 4.04 12.08
N ALA A 21 -6.16 2.82 12.35
CA ALA A 21 -5.82 1.65 11.55
C ALA A 21 -6.35 1.76 10.12
N GLU A 22 -7.54 2.34 9.96
CA GLU A 22 -8.14 2.64 8.67
C GLU A 22 -7.36 3.71 7.90
N GLN A 23 -6.96 4.79 8.58
CA GLN A 23 -6.16 5.85 7.98
C GLN A 23 -4.80 5.32 7.51
N ALA A 24 -4.15 4.45 8.30
CA ALA A 24 -2.91 3.79 7.90
C ALA A 24 -3.11 2.88 6.66
N ALA A 25 -4.23 2.13 6.59
CA ALA A 25 -4.59 1.36 5.40
C ALA A 25 -4.80 2.25 4.16
N ASN A 26 -5.39 3.44 4.34
CA ASN A 26 -5.63 4.39 3.26
C ASN A 26 -4.34 4.98 2.67
N GLN A 27 -3.24 5.03 3.42
CA GLN A 27 -1.95 5.49 2.86
C GLN A 27 -1.50 4.60 1.70
N GLY A 28 -1.61 3.27 1.82
CA GLY A 28 -1.28 2.36 0.72
C GLY A 28 -2.28 2.39 -0.43
N PHE A 29 -3.55 2.74 -0.15
CA PHE A 29 -4.53 3.01 -1.22
C PHE A 29 -4.06 4.18 -2.08
N TRP A 30 -3.76 5.34 -1.46
CA TRP A 30 -3.31 6.52 -2.19
C TRP A 30 -1.95 6.29 -2.86
N ALA A 31 -1.04 5.54 -2.23
CA ALA A 31 0.22 5.15 -2.85
C ALA A 31 -0.01 4.32 -4.13
N ALA A 32 -0.87 3.29 -4.09
CA ALA A 32 -1.18 2.47 -5.26
C ALA A 32 -1.89 3.28 -6.36
N VAL A 33 -2.81 4.18 -6.03
CA VAL A 33 -3.44 5.09 -7.00
C VAL A 33 -2.40 6.00 -7.66
N PHE A 34 -1.47 6.56 -6.87
CA PHE A 34 -0.40 7.39 -7.40
C PHE A 34 0.51 6.61 -8.36
N VAL A 35 0.92 5.40 -7.99
CA VAL A 35 1.71 4.53 -8.87
C VAL A 35 0.96 4.22 -10.17
N ALA A 36 -0.32 3.84 -10.09
CA ALA A 36 -1.14 3.57 -11.27
C ALA A 36 -1.29 4.80 -12.18
N ALA A 37 -1.50 5.99 -11.60
CA ALA A 37 -1.62 7.23 -12.34
C ALA A 37 -0.31 7.60 -13.05
N VAL A 38 0.82 7.48 -12.36
CA VAL A 38 2.15 7.75 -12.92
C VAL A 38 2.49 6.74 -14.03
N ALA A 39 2.25 5.46 -13.79
CA ALA A 39 2.45 4.40 -14.80
C ALA A 39 1.59 4.65 -16.05
N THR A 40 0.31 5.00 -15.88
CA THR A 40 -0.59 5.35 -16.99
C THR A 40 -0.09 6.58 -17.75
N LEU A 41 0.35 7.61 -17.05
CA LEU A 41 0.87 8.84 -17.66
C LEU A 41 2.10 8.56 -18.53
N PHE A 42 3.07 7.80 -18.01
CA PHE A 42 4.26 7.41 -18.75
C PHE A 42 3.92 6.51 -19.95
N ALA A 43 3.01 5.55 -19.78
CA ALA A 43 2.52 4.71 -20.87
C ALA A 43 1.84 5.53 -21.97
N THR A 44 1.07 6.56 -21.59
CA THR A 44 0.40 7.47 -22.52
C THR A 44 1.41 8.32 -23.29
N ILE A 45 2.39 8.91 -22.60
CA ILE A 45 3.45 9.71 -23.24
C ILE A 45 4.25 8.86 -24.23
N SER A 46 4.58 7.61 -23.85
CA SER A 46 5.27 6.66 -24.73
C SER A 46 4.46 6.36 -25.99
N ALA A 47 3.15 6.14 -25.86
CA ALA A 47 2.27 5.85 -27.00
C ALA A 47 2.20 6.99 -28.02
N PHE A 48 2.25 8.26 -27.58
CA PHE A 48 2.19 9.41 -28.50
C PHE A 48 3.54 9.79 -29.11
N SER A 49 4.68 9.43 -28.49
CA SER A 49 5.99 9.90 -28.94
C SER A 49 6.54 9.21 -30.19
N SER A 50 5.92 8.14 -30.72
CA SER A 50 6.33 7.38 -31.94
C SER A 50 7.75 6.79 -31.94
N HIS A 51 8.63 7.28 -31.08
CA HIS A 51 9.85 6.65 -30.61
C HIS A 51 9.53 5.85 -29.35
N ASN A 52 10.20 4.72 -29.17
CA ASN A 52 10.35 4.07 -27.86
C ASN A 52 11.18 4.98 -26.95
N VAL A 53 10.67 6.17 -26.62
CA VAL A 53 11.34 7.10 -25.72
C VAL A 53 11.32 6.42 -24.35
N MET A 54 12.50 6.02 -23.87
CA MET A 54 12.74 5.32 -22.60
C MET A 54 12.35 3.84 -22.51
N GLY A 55 12.15 3.09 -23.61
CA GLY A 55 11.92 1.63 -23.51
C GLY A 55 10.68 1.25 -22.68
N ILE A 56 9.68 2.15 -22.63
CA ILE A 56 8.42 1.93 -21.93
C ILE A 56 7.58 0.98 -22.77
N ASP A 57 7.56 -0.27 -22.35
CA ASP A 57 6.86 -1.38 -22.99
C ASP A 57 5.35 -1.27 -22.73
N PRO A 58 4.44 -1.71 -23.63
CA PRO A 58 3.01 -1.90 -23.39
C PRO A 58 2.63 -2.52 -22.02
N PHE A 59 3.55 -3.24 -21.37
CA PHE A 59 3.42 -3.71 -19.99
C PHE A 59 3.15 -2.60 -18.97
N ALA A 60 3.48 -1.33 -19.23
CA ALA A 60 3.19 -0.22 -18.32
C ALA A 60 1.68 0.01 -18.09
N TYR A 61 0.83 -0.28 -19.09
CA TYR A 61 -0.63 -0.24 -18.90
C TYR A 61 -1.13 -1.42 -18.05
N VAL A 62 -0.55 -2.61 -18.26
CA VAL A 62 -0.87 -3.79 -17.45
C VAL A 62 -0.54 -3.51 -15.99
N ASP A 63 0.62 -2.92 -15.75
CA ASP A 63 1.09 -2.58 -14.41
C ASP A 63 0.18 -1.56 -13.71
N ALA A 64 -0.21 -0.51 -14.43
CA ALA A 64 -1.18 0.48 -13.95
C ALA A 64 -2.52 -0.16 -13.55
N VAL A 65 -3.03 -1.10 -14.37
CA VAL A 65 -4.26 -1.84 -14.06
C VAL A 65 -4.09 -2.71 -12.81
N VAL A 66 -2.94 -3.39 -12.67
CA VAL A 66 -2.66 -4.22 -11.49
C VAL A 66 -2.63 -3.36 -10.22
N PHE A 67 -1.98 -2.20 -10.21
CA PHE A 67 -2.03 -1.28 -9.07
C PHE A 67 -3.41 -0.69 -8.81
N ALA A 68 -4.19 -0.42 -9.86
CA ALA A 68 -5.58 0.01 -9.68
C ALA A 68 -6.43 -1.06 -8.97
N VAL A 69 -6.25 -2.34 -9.32
CA VAL A 69 -6.90 -3.48 -8.64
C VAL A 69 -6.42 -3.59 -7.19
N ILE A 70 -5.12 -3.44 -6.95
CA ILE A 70 -4.54 -3.44 -5.59
C ILE A 70 -5.13 -2.30 -4.77
N ALA A 71 -5.18 -1.08 -5.30
CA ALA A 71 -5.79 0.06 -4.64
C ALA A 71 -7.24 -0.25 -4.25
N TRP A 72 -8.06 -0.71 -5.20
CA TRP A 72 -9.46 -1.06 -4.94
C TRP A 72 -9.61 -2.13 -3.83
N ARG A 73 -8.73 -3.13 -3.82
CA ARG A 73 -8.74 -4.20 -2.80
C ARG A 73 -8.20 -3.77 -1.43
N ILE A 74 -7.22 -2.87 -1.38
CA ILE A 74 -6.76 -2.23 -0.13
C ILE A 74 -7.86 -1.35 0.46
N ARG A 75 -8.64 -0.68 -0.39
CA ARG A 75 -9.84 0.05 0.04
C ARG A 75 -10.91 -0.87 0.65
N ARG A 76 -11.04 -2.11 0.16
CA ARG A 76 -11.82 -3.19 0.82
C ARG A 76 -11.11 -3.85 2.01
N ARG A 77 -10.04 -3.24 2.53
CA ARG A 77 -9.25 -3.68 3.69
C ARG A 77 -8.63 -5.07 3.57
N SER A 78 -8.44 -5.59 2.36
CA SER A 78 -7.92 -6.95 2.20
C SER A 78 -6.44 -7.09 2.58
N ARG A 79 -6.15 -7.94 3.59
CA ARG A 79 -4.79 -8.24 4.07
C ARG A 79 -3.87 -8.78 2.96
N ALA A 80 -4.38 -9.70 2.14
CA ALA A 80 -3.61 -10.33 1.07
C ALA A 80 -3.17 -9.32 0.00
N PHE A 81 -4.06 -8.40 -0.39
CA PHE A 81 -3.74 -7.38 -1.40
C PHE A 81 -2.83 -6.27 -0.88
N ALA A 82 -2.87 -5.96 0.42
CA ALA A 82 -1.88 -5.05 1.01
C ALA A 82 -0.45 -5.64 0.92
N ILE A 83 -0.30 -6.94 1.19
CA ILE A 83 0.98 -7.64 1.02
C ILE A 83 1.37 -7.70 -0.46
N ALA A 84 0.43 -8.09 -1.33
CA ALA A 84 0.68 -8.17 -2.77
C ALA A 84 1.15 -6.82 -3.34
N GLY A 85 0.52 -5.71 -2.93
CA GLY A 85 0.93 -4.36 -3.33
C GLY A 85 2.34 -3.98 -2.88
N LEU A 86 2.70 -4.31 -1.64
CA LEU A 86 4.06 -4.09 -1.14
C LEU A 86 5.10 -4.92 -1.93
N VAL A 87 4.81 -6.21 -2.16
CA VAL A 87 5.71 -7.11 -2.88
C VAL A 87 5.89 -6.66 -4.33
N LEU A 88 4.79 -6.40 -5.03
CA LEU A 88 4.81 -5.99 -6.42
C LEU A 88 5.59 -4.69 -6.59
N PHE A 89 5.28 -3.67 -5.78
CA PHE A 89 6.00 -2.41 -5.79
C PHE A 89 7.51 -2.58 -5.56
N THR A 90 7.89 -3.49 -4.66
CA THR A 90 9.30 -3.80 -4.40
C THR A 90 9.98 -4.40 -5.63
N VAL A 91 9.34 -5.37 -6.28
CA VAL A 91 9.86 -6.02 -7.49
C VAL A 91 10.05 -5.00 -8.61
N GLU A 92 9.08 -4.12 -8.82
CA GLU A 92 9.18 -3.03 -9.80
C GLU A 92 10.29 -2.05 -9.52
N LYS A 93 10.47 -1.63 -8.26
CA LYS A 93 11.57 -0.71 -7.92
C LYS A 93 12.93 -1.36 -8.16
N ILE A 94 13.08 -2.66 -7.85
CA ILE A 94 14.29 -3.41 -8.18
C ILE A 94 14.52 -3.45 -9.69
N PHE A 95 13.49 -3.82 -10.46
CA PHE A 95 13.59 -3.85 -11.92
C PHE A 95 13.98 -2.48 -12.49
N GLN A 96 13.27 -1.43 -12.07
CA GLN A 96 13.55 -0.04 -12.49
C GLN A 96 14.99 0.38 -12.17
N PHE A 97 15.52 0.05 -10.99
CA PHE A 97 16.91 0.37 -10.63
C PHE A 97 17.96 -0.42 -11.44
N THR A 98 17.60 -1.58 -11.97
CA THR A 98 18.50 -2.36 -12.85
C THR A 98 18.43 -1.93 -14.32
N THR A 99 17.30 -1.38 -14.78
CA THR A 99 17.07 -1.08 -16.20
C THR A 99 17.12 0.41 -16.56
N GLN A 100 16.97 1.31 -15.59
CA GLN A 100 16.86 2.75 -15.83
C GLN A 100 17.87 3.55 -15.00
N PRO A 101 18.34 4.71 -15.50
CA PRO A 101 19.25 5.57 -14.75
C PRO A 101 18.58 6.06 -13.46
N LEU A 102 19.32 5.98 -12.35
CA LEU A 102 18.80 6.37 -11.03
C LEU A 102 18.66 7.89 -10.94
N ALA A 103 17.42 8.36 -10.78
CA ALA A 103 17.10 9.74 -10.44
C ALA A 103 16.89 9.86 -8.92
N LEU A 104 17.56 10.82 -8.26
CA LEU A 104 17.46 11.05 -6.82
C LEU A 104 16.00 11.24 -6.35
N VAL A 105 15.22 12.02 -7.10
CA VAL A 105 13.79 12.26 -6.83
C VAL A 105 12.99 10.95 -6.88
N GLY A 106 13.30 10.06 -7.83
CA GLY A 106 12.65 8.76 -7.96
C GLY A 106 12.94 7.84 -6.76
N ILE A 107 14.17 7.86 -6.24
CA ILE A 107 14.55 7.09 -5.06
C ILE A 107 13.80 7.59 -3.82
N LEU A 108 13.77 8.91 -3.60
CA LEU A 108 13.06 9.49 -2.44
C LEU A 108 11.57 9.17 -2.48
N MET A 109 10.93 9.30 -3.65
CA MET A 109 9.53 8.89 -3.84
C MET A 109 9.33 7.39 -3.60
N ALA A 110 10.24 6.54 -4.07
CA ALA A 110 10.16 5.10 -3.85
C ALA A 110 10.17 4.76 -2.36
N ILE A 111 11.02 5.41 -1.56
CA ILE A 111 11.08 5.23 -0.10
C ILE A 111 9.76 5.64 0.56
N VAL A 112 9.22 6.81 0.20
CA VAL A 112 7.94 7.30 0.76
C VAL A 112 6.80 6.32 0.45
N LEU A 113 6.66 5.90 -0.81
CA LEU A 113 5.63 4.94 -1.23
C LEU A 113 5.80 3.58 -0.54
N PHE A 114 7.05 3.12 -0.38
CA PHE A 114 7.35 1.89 0.33
C PHE A 114 6.87 1.93 1.79
N VAL A 115 7.12 3.04 2.49
CA VAL A 115 6.61 3.26 3.86
C VAL A 115 5.07 3.28 3.88
N CYS A 116 4.42 3.90 2.90
CA CYS A 116 2.96 3.87 2.78
C CYS A 116 2.40 2.45 2.60
N PHE A 117 3.04 1.61 1.78
CA PHE A 117 2.65 0.21 1.62
C PHE A 117 2.86 -0.60 2.91
N ILE A 118 3.97 -0.40 3.63
CA ILE A 118 4.20 -1.02 4.95
C ILE A 118 3.11 -0.61 5.95
N ASN A 119 2.77 0.68 5.99
CA ASN A 119 1.70 1.18 6.84
C ASN A 119 0.34 0.59 6.46
N ALA A 120 0.09 0.34 5.18
CA ALA A 120 -1.15 -0.28 4.74
C ALA A 120 -1.27 -1.76 5.12
N VAL A 121 -0.18 -2.53 5.01
CA VAL A 121 -0.13 -3.90 5.55
C VAL A 121 -0.44 -3.84 7.04
N ARG A 122 0.24 -3.00 7.81
CA ARG A 122 0.03 -2.91 9.26
C ARG A 122 -1.39 -2.46 9.64
N GLY A 123 -1.92 -1.45 8.93
CA GLY A 123 -3.27 -0.94 9.14
C GLY A 123 -4.35 -1.98 8.85
N THR A 124 -4.24 -2.73 7.74
CA THR A 124 -5.21 -3.78 7.40
C THR A 124 -5.21 -4.94 8.40
N PHE A 125 -4.04 -5.35 8.90
CA PHE A 125 -3.94 -6.37 9.96
C PHE A 125 -4.51 -5.87 11.30
N ALA A 126 -4.20 -4.63 11.69
CA ALA A 126 -4.72 -4.04 12.91
C ALA A 126 -6.25 -3.88 12.87
N TYR A 127 -6.79 -3.42 11.73
CA TYR A 127 -8.23 -3.31 11.50
C TYR A 127 -8.94 -4.66 11.69
N HIS A 128 -8.41 -5.74 11.09
CA HIS A 128 -8.98 -7.08 11.25
C HIS A 128 -8.91 -7.59 12.70
N ARG A 129 -7.81 -7.31 13.41
CA ARG A 129 -7.68 -7.68 14.82
C ARG A 129 -8.72 -6.97 15.69
N MET A 130 -8.95 -5.68 15.46
CA MET A 130 -9.96 -4.91 16.20
C MET A 130 -11.39 -5.31 15.84
N LEU A 131 -11.64 -5.66 14.57
CA LEU A 131 -12.95 -6.15 14.11
C LEU A 131 -13.32 -7.47 14.79
N VAL A 132 -12.35 -8.40 14.91
CA VAL A 132 -12.59 -9.66 15.63
C VAL A 132 -12.82 -9.42 17.13
N ALA A 133 -12.06 -8.50 17.75
CA ALA A 133 -12.20 -8.19 19.17
C ALA A 133 -13.56 -7.56 19.51
N SER A 134 -14.05 -6.63 18.69
CA SER A 134 -15.37 -5.99 18.87
C SER A 134 -16.54 -6.96 18.66
N ALA A 135 -16.38 -7.98 17.81
CA ALA A 135 -17.38 -9.03 17.64
C ALA A 135 -17.46 -10.01 18.84
N GLN A 136 -16.45 -10.02 19.72
CA GLN A 136 -16.37 -10.92 20.88
C GLN A 136 -16.82 -10.25 22.18
N GLU A 137 -17.11 -8.95 22.18
CA GLU A 137 -17.62 -8.23 23.35
C GLU A 137 -19.11 -8.57 23.53
N PRO A 138 -19.50 -9.33 24.58
CA PRO A 138 -20.88 -9.72 24.77
C PRO A 138 -21.73 -8.46 25.03
N ALA A 139 -22.91 -8.40 24.40
CA ALA A 139 -23.88 -7.33 24.61
C ALA A 139 -24.09 -7.09 26.11
N PRO A 140 -24.14 -5.82 26.58
CA PRO A 140 -24.32 -5.55 28.00
C PRO A 140 -25.59 -6.25 28.46
N ALA A 141 -25.45 -7.20 29.39
CA ALA A 141 -26.56 -7.82 30.08
C ALA A 141 -27.30 -6.70 30.81
N ASN A 142 -28.40 -6.27 30.21
CA ASN A 142 -29.38 -5.39 30.82
C ASN A 142 -30.02 -6.15 31.99
N SER A 143 -29.47 -5.91 33.19
CA SER A 143 -30.05 -6.24 34.50
C SER A 143 -31.02 -5.16 34.94
#